data_AF-A0A7C5L9L1-F1
#
_entry.id   AF-A0A7C5L9L1-F1
#
_cell.length_a   1.000
_cell.length_b   1.000
_cell.length_c   1.000
_cell.angle_alpha   90.00
_cell.angle_beta   90.00
_cell.angle_gamma   90.00
#
_symmetry.space_group_name_H-M   'P 1'
#
loop_
_entity.id
_entity.type
_entity.pdbx_description
1 polymer ?
#
loop_
_entity_poly.entity_id
_entity_poly.type
_entity_poly.pdbx_seq_one_letter_code
_entity_poly.pdbx_strand_id
1 'polypeptide(L)'
;MSNGGKRGGFTAAPSLIIGLGGAGLKVATFVKKNLIEINNNRLPPGMAILVLDTEETIRFQVSGWGKERSGPHATGPVKLMAGEYVPLTGNVRRLAEAIREEQIEAERSPHLRRQRAYRHLSGWFQARHYLDEIGVPDATWNLNVGAGRFRQFGRLALFSNIRTTTDMLLSALRSISKAGAGQVYVHITGSLAGGTGAALFIDVAHLVYQLAKIAGFKHPPVLLGHFILAEGFRGTREVNFSDPYIQADFEARCFAALRELTRLQGNTIP
;
A
#
# COMPACT_ATOMS: atom_id res chain seq x y z
N MET A 1 -36.87 -33.66 -19.62
CA MET A 1 -36.73 -32.50 -18.71
C MET A 1 -35.45 -32.65 -17.91
N SER A 2 -34.33 -32.14 -18.40
CA SER A 2 -33.05 -32.19 -17.68
C SER A 2 -32.95 -30.98 -16.76
N ASN A 3 -33.04 -31.23 -15.46
CA ASN A 3 -32.81 -30.22 -14.43
C ASN A 3 -31.30 -29.95 -14.36
N GLY A 4 -30.83 -29.04 -15.21
CA GLY A 4 -29.44 -28.58 -15.23
C GLY A 4 -29.15 -27.80 -13.95
N GLY A 5 -28.60 -28.49 -12.94
CA GLY A 5 -28.17 -27.88 -11.70
C GLY A 5 -27.26 -26.68 -11.99
N LYS A 6 -27.73 -25.48 -11.64
CA LYS A 6 -26.88 -24.29 -11.56
C LYS A 6 -25.75 -24.63 -10.59
N ARG A 7 -24.54 -24.86 -11.10
CA ARG A 7 -23.33 -24.87 -10.27
C ARG A 7 -23.34 -23.55 -9.49
N GLY A 8 -23.52 -23.62 -8.18
CA GLY A 8 -23.51 -22.45 -7.32
C GLY A 8 -22.20 -21.70 -7.54
N GLY A 9 -22.29 -20.48 -8.07
CA GLY A 9 -21.11 -19.63 -8.25
C GLY A 9 -20.47 -19.36 -6.88
N PHE A 10 -19.14 -19.30 -6.85
CA PHE A 10 -18.41 -18.92 -5.64
C PHE A 10 -18.94 -17.57 -5.13
N THR A 11 -19.54 -17.58 -3.94
CA THR A 11 -20.05 -16.38 -3.28
C THR A 11 -19.03 -15.96 -2.24
N ALA A 12 -18.30 -14.89 -2.53
CA ALA A 12 -17.29 -14.37 -1.63
C ALA A 12 -17.89 -13.34 -0.68
N ALA A 13 -17.32 -13.21 0.53
CA ALA A 13 -17.59 -12.05 1.35
C ALA A 13 -17.16 -10.77 0.59
N PRO A 14 -17.88 -9.64 0.72
CA PRO A 14 -17.48 -8.41 0.06
C PRO A 14 -16.12 -7.94 0.55
N SER A 15 -15.10 -7.97 -0.31
CA SER A 15 -13.71 -7.80 0.11
C SER A 15 -12.89 -6.90 -0.81
N LEU A 16 -12.12 -6.00 -0.21
CA LEU A 16 -11.08 -5.23 -0.88
C LEU A 16 -9.71 -5.77 -0.45
N ILE A 17 -8.92 -6.27 -1.40
CA ILE A 17 -7.54 -6.69 -1.15
C ILE A 17 -6.60 -5.56 -1.57
N ILE A 18 -5.77 -5.08 -0.66
CA ILE A 18 -4.80 -4.01 -0.89
C ILE A 18 -3.39 -4.56 -0.71
N GLY A 19 -2.58 -4.54 -1.76
CA GLY A 19 -1.14 -4.83 -1.68
C GLY A 19 -0.33 -3.55 -1.51
N LEU A 20 0.60 -3.53 -0.55
CA LEU A 20 1.52 -2.42 -0.33
C LEU A 20 2.97 -2.84 -0.60
N GLY A 21 3.59 -2.18 -1.59
CA GLY A 21 4.95 -2.46 -2.04
C GLY A 21 5.11 -3.85 -2.68
N GLY A 22 6.36 -4.23 -2.95
CA GLY A 22 6.69 -5.50 -3.62
C GLY A 22 6.08 -6.76 -2.96
N ALA A 23 6.15 -6.89 -1.62
CA ALA A 23 5.55 -8.04 -0.93
C ALA A 23 4.01 -8.09 -1.10
N GLY A 24 3.35 -6.94 -0.97
CA GLY A 24 1.90 -6.84 -1.18
C GLY A 24 1.50 -7.06 -2.63
N LEU A 25 2.30 -6.59 -3.59
CA LEU A 25 2.14 -6.89 -5.02
C LEU A 25 2.15 -8.40 -5.28
N LYS A 26 3.11 -9.13 -4.68
CA LYS A 26 3.19 -10.59 -4.81
C LYS A 26 1.92 -11.24 -4.28
N VAL A 27 1.54 -10.93 -3.04
CA VAL A 27 0.35 -11.50 -2.38
C VAL A 27 -0.93 -11.20 -3.16
N ALA A 28 -1.18 -9.94 -3.51
CA ALA A 28 -2.36 -9.52 -4.25
C ALA A 28 -2.48 -10.24 -5.61
N THR A 29 -1.36 -10.44 -6.30
CA THR A 29 -1.35 -11.15 -7.59
C THR A 29 -1.64 -12.64 -7.41
N PHE A 30 -1.10 -13.28 -6.36
CA PHE A 30 -1.44 -14.67 -6.01
C PHE A 30 -2.90 -14.84 -5.63
N VAL A 31 -3.45 -13.94 -4.81
CA VAL A 31 -4.87 -13.93 -4.44
C VAL A 31 -5.73 -13.76 -5.69
N LYS A 32 -5.38 -12.81 -6.58
CA LYS A 32 -6.06 -12.62 -7.86
C LYS A 32 -6.09 -13.91 -8.67
N LYS A 33 -4.94 -14.55 -8.86
CA LYS A 33 -4.82 -15.82 -9.59
C LYS A 33 -5.77 -16.87 -9.03
N ASN A 34 -5.70 -17.13 -7.73
CA ASN A 34 -6.53 -18.15 -7.10
C ASN A 34 -8.03 -17.84 -7.26
N LEU A 35 -8.44 -16.57 -7.08
CA LEU A 35 -9.83 -16.14 -7.22
C LEU A 35 -10.35 -16.31 -8.65
N ILE A 36 -9.56 -15.91 -9.66
CA ILE A 36 -10.03 -16.03 -11.05
C ILE A 36 -10.01 -17.49 -11.54
N GLU A 37 -9.08 -18.32 -11.06
CA GLU A 37 -9.01 -19.75 -11.38
C GLU A 37 -10.25 -20.51 -10.87
N ILE A 38 -10.76 -20.16 -9.69
CA ILE A 38 -11.97 -20.77 -9.12
C ILE A 38 -13.27 -20.11 -9.59
N ASN A 39 -13.21 -18.95 -10.25
CA ASN A 39 -14.39 -18.16 -10.62
C ASN A 39 -14.43 -17.77 -12.11
N ASN A 40 -14.32 -18.77 -12.99
CA ASN A 40 -14.51 -18.62 -14.44
C ASN A 40 -13.67 -17.47 -15.06
N ASN A 41 -12.40 -17.36 -14.65
CA ASN A 41 -11.46 -16.32 -15.10
C ASN A 41 -11.91 -14.88 -14.81
N ARG A 42 -12.73 -14.66 -13.79
CA ARG A 42 -13.20 -13.34 -13.35
C ARG A 42 -13.07 -13.18 -11.85
N LEU A 43 -12.83 -11.96 -11.38
CA LEU A 43 -12.95 -11.68 -9.95
C LEU A 43 -14.42 -11.89 -9.53
N PRO A 44 -14.66 -12.49 -8.34
CA PRO A 44 -16.01 -12.63 -7.80
C PRO A 44 -16.71 -11.27 -7.67
N PRO A 45 -18.02 -11.19 -7.93
CA PRO A 45 -18.81 -10.00 -7.62
C PRO A 45 -18.63 -9.60 -6.15
N GLY A 46 -18.50 -8.30 -5.87
CA GLY A 46 -18.25 -7.83 -4.51
C GLY A 46 -16.79 -7.93 -4.06
N MET A 47 -15.85 -8.30 -4.94
CA MET A 47 -14.41 -8.23 -4.65
C MET A 47 -13.69 -7.23 -5.55
N ALA A 48 -12.67 -6.58 -5.00
CA ALA A 48 -11.73 -5.76 -5.76
C ALA A 48 -10.30 -5.91 -5.22
N ILE A 49 -9.33 -5.66 -6.09
CA ILE A 49 -7.90 -5.74 -5.78
C ILE A 49 -7.24 -4.42 -6.17
N LEU A 50 -6.39 -3.88 -5.30
CA LEU A 50 -5.60 -2.69 -5.55
C LEU A 50 -4.17 -2.89 -5.01
N VAL A 51 -3.18 -2.39 -5.71
CA VAL A 51 -1.79 -2.37 -5.24
C VAL A 51 -1.25 -0.94 -5.29
N LEU A 52 -0.59 -0.53 -4.21
CA LEU A 52 0.12 0.74 -4.11
C LEU A 52 1.62 0.45 -4.01
N ASP A 53 2.40 0.98 -4.93
CA ASP A 53 3.85 0.79 -4.95
C ASP A 53 4.56 2.01 -5.56
N THR A 54 5.84 2.21 -5.23
CA THR A 54 6.64 3.32 -5.76
C THR A 54 7.28 2.99 -7.11
N GLU A 55 7.19 1.76 -7.59
CA GLU A 55 7.67 1.40 -8.92
C GLU A 55 6.67 1.83 -10.02
N GLU A 56 7.18 2.34 -11.13
CA GLU A 56 6.35 2.83 -12.24
C GLU A 56 5.80 1.68 -13.11
N THR A 57 6.47 0.52 -13.10
CA THR A 57 6.14 -0.62 -13.97
C THR A 57 5.81 -1.85 -13.16
N ILE A 58 4.70 -2.53 -13.50
CA ILE A 58 4.33 -3.81 -12.89
C ILE A 58 5.27 -4.89 -13.43
N ARG A 59 6.28 -5.28 -12.64
CA ARG A 59 7.26 -6.30 -13.03
C ARG A 59 6.89 -7.72 -12.62
N PHE A 60 5.86 -7.91 -11.79
CA PHE A 60 5.50 -9.21 -11.23
C PHE A 60 4.32 -9.88 -11.95
N GLN A 61 4.44 -11.20 -12.20
CA GLN A 61 3.43 -12.04 -12.85
C GLN A 61 3.45 -13.45 -12.24
N VAL A 62 2.27 -14.09 -12.08
CA VAL A 62 2.16 -15.45 -11.50
C VAL A 62 1.68 -16.46 -12.55
N SER A 63 2.29 -17.65 -12.58
CA SER A 63 1.94 -18.80 -13.43
C SER A 63 1.34 -19.96 -12.63
N GLY A 64 0.72 -20.94 -13.30
CA GLY A 64 -0.12 -22.03 -12.73
C GLY A 64 0.41 -22.80 -11.52
N TRP A 65 1.72 -22.80 -11.25
CA TRP A 65 2.35 -23.52 -10.14
C TRP A 65 3.05 -22.61 -9.10
N GLY A 66 2.74 -21.31 -9.09
CA GLY A 66 3.22 -20.37 -8.09
C GLY A 66 4.73 -20.06 -8.11
N LYS A 67 5.40 -20.32 -9.23
CA LYS A 67 6.74 -19.77 -9.52
C LYS A 67 6.62 -18.51 -10.39
N GLU A 68 7.45 -17.50 -10.10
CA GLU A 68 7.78 -16.39 -11.02
C GLU A 68 8.26 -17.02 -12.36
N ARG A 69 7.70 -16.62 -13.52
CA ARG A 69 8.06 -17.22 -14.82
C ARG A 69 8.30 -16.21 -15.93
N SER A 70 9.42 -16.42 -16.62
CA SER A 70 9.73 -16.05 -18.01
C SER A 70 9.38 -17.24 -18.92
N GLY A 71 8.24 -17.22 -19.63
CA GLY A 71 7.93 -18.17 -20.73
C GLY A 71 6.45 -18.62 -20.85
N PRO A 72 5.96 -19.01 -22.05
CA PRO A 72 4.54 -19.23 -22.34
C PRO A 72 4.08 -20.68 -22.07
N HIS A 73 2.95 -20.85 -21.37
CA HIS A 73 2.16 -22.09 -21.24
C HIS A 73 0.66 -21.74 -21.37
N ALA A 74 -0.19 -22.75 -21.61
CA ALA A 74 -1.57 -22.65 -22.12
C ALA A 74 -2.61 -21.90 -21.24
N THR A 75 -2.29 -21.51 -20.01
CA THR A 75 -3.04 -20.53 -19.22
C THR A 75 -2.14 -19.31 -18.99
N GLY A 76 -2.48 -18.19 -19.63
CA GLY A 76 -1.60 -17.01 -19.67
C GLY A 76 -1.22 -16.46 -18.28
N PRO A 77 -0.12 -15.68 -18.17
CA PRO A 77 0.33 -15.12 -16.90
C PRO A 77 -0.75 -14.20 -16.29
N VAL A 78 -1.09 -14.41 -15.01
CA VAL A 78 -1.98 -13.50 -14.28
C VAL A 78 -1.21 -12.23 -13.95
N LYS A 79 -1.74 -11.10 -14.39
CA LYS A 79 -1.19 -9.77 -14.13
C LYS A 79 -2.24 -8.88 -13.49
N LEU A 80 -1.77 -7.85 -12.78
CA LEU A 80 -2.61 -6.73 -12.44
C LEU A 80 -2.98 -5.96 -13.71
N MET A 81 -4.22 -5.51 -13.76
CA MET A 81 -4.81 -4.77 -14.88
C MET A 81 -4.83 -3.27 -14.55
N ALA A 82 -5.11 -2.46 -15.57
CA ALA A 82 -5.46 -1.06 -15.35
C ALA A 82 -6.62 -0.97 -14.34
N GLY A 83 -6.50 -0.13 -13.33
CA GLY A 83 -7.47 -0.08 -12.23
C GLY A 83 -7.06 -0.85 -10.97
N GLU A 84 -6.03 -1.70 -11.02
CA GLU A 84 -5.60 -2.53 -9.88
C GLU A 84 -4.20 -2.18 -9.36
N TYR A 85 -3.53 -1.21 -9.97
CA TYR A 85 -2.19 -0.76 -9.58
C TYR A 85 -2.12 0.76 -9.60
N VAL A 86 -1.56 1.35 -8.54
CA VAL A 86 -1.35 2.79 -8.39
C VAL A 86 0.15 3.02 -8.17
N PRO A 87 0.86 3.55 -9.17
CA PRO A 87 2.24 3.96 -9.01
C PRO A 87 2.30 5.23 -8.15
N LEU A 88 3.01 5.18 -7.04
CA LEU A 88 3.33 6.29 -6.15
C LEU A 88 4.66 6.91 -6.56
N THR A 89 4.68 7.42 -7.78
CA THR A 89 5.87 7.92 -8.47
C THR A 89 5.94 9.45 -8.40
N GLY A 90 7.00 10.02 -8.98
CA GLY A 90 7.23 11.45 -9.08
C GLY A 90 8.44 11.92 -8.28
N ASN A 91 8.88 13.15 -8.56
CA ASN A 91 9.94 13.79 -7.80
C ASN A 91 9.34 14.65 -6.69
N VAL A 92 9.72 14.37 -5.45
CA VAL A 92 9.18 15.05 -4.25
C VAL A 92 10.13 16.10 -3.66
N ARG A 93 11.25 16.41 -4.33
CA ARG A 93 12.21 17.41 -3.86
C ARG A 93 11.57 18.77 -3.65
N ARG A 94 10.84 19.28 -4.65
CA ARG A 94 10.17 20.60 -4.56
C ARG A 94 9.15 20.64 -3.41
N LEU A 95 8.44 19.53 -3.18
CA LEU A 95 7.52 19.41 -2.06
C LEU A 95 8.28 19.46 -0.73
N ALA A 96 9.40 18.75 -0.62
CA ALA A 96 10.24 18.78 0.56
C ALA A 96 10.86 20.16 0.83
N GLU A 97 11.32 20.86 -0.20
CA GLU A 97 11.81 22.24 -0.11
C GLU A 97 10.70 23.17 0.41
N ALA A 98 9.47 23.06 -0.12
CA ALA A 98 8.33 23.83 0.36
C ALA A 98 7.97 23.52 1.83
N ILE A 99 8.03 22.24 2.24
CA ILE A 99 7.84 21.84 3.64
C ILE A 99 8.95 22.41 4.53
N ARG A 100 10.20 22.42 4.06
CA ARG A 100 11.34 22.98 4.80
C ARG A 100 11.14 24.47 5.06
N GLU A 101 10.79 25.24 4.03
CA GLU A 101 10.53 26.68 4.20
C GLU A 101 9.41 26.92 5.22
N GLU A 102 8.33 26.12 5.16
CA GLU A 102 7.25 26.20 6.14
C GLU A 102 7.72 25.88 7.56
N GLN A 103 8.62 24.89 7.73
CA GLN A 103 9.20 24.53 9.03
C GLN A 103 10.04 25.67 9.62
N ILE A 104 10.90 26.28 8.81
CA ILE A 104 11.73 27.43 9.21
C ILE A 104 10.86 28.62 9.60
N GLU A 105 9.84 28.92 8.80
CA GLU A 105 8.94 30.02 9.06
C GLU A 105 8.08 29.79 10.32
N ALA A 106 7.67 28.54 10.54
CA ALA A 106 6.92 28.14 11.73
C ALA A 106 7.74 28.20 13.02
N GLU A 107 9.06 28.06 12.97
CA GLU A 107 9.95 28.31 14.11
C GLU A 107 10.03 29.80 14.45
N ARG A 108 10.09 30.66 13.42
CA ARG A 108 10.12 32.12 13.59
C ARG A 108 8.78 32.68 14.06
N SER A 109 7.68 32.13 13.55
CA SER A 109 6.32 32.61 13.80
C SER A 109 5.35 31.45 14.10
N PRO A 110 5.39 30.85 15.32
CA PRO A 110 4.61 29.65 15.65
C PRO A 110 3.09 29.81 15.50
N HIS A 111 2.56 31.01 15.72
CA HIS A 111 1.13 31.31 15.63
C HIS A 111 0.58 31.16 14.20
N LEU A 112 1.43 31.30 13.17
CA LEU A 112 1.03 31.17 11.76
C LEU A 112 0.97 29.71 11.28
N ARG A 113 1.43 28.72 12.07
CA ARG A 113 1.41 27.29 11.68
C ARG A 113 0.06 26.80 11.20
N ARG A 114 -1.04 27.32 11.77
CA ARG A 114 -2.39 26.85 11.47
C ARG A 114 -2.86 27.21 10.05
N GLN A 115 -2.28 28.24 9.43
CA GLN A 115 -2.71 28.79 8.14
C GLN A 115 -1.85 28.31 6.96
N ARG A 116 -0.91 27.39 7.22
CA ARG A 116 0.06 26.96 6.20
C ARG A 116 -0.44 25.82 5.33
N ALA A 117 -0.05 25.84 4.06
CA ALA A 117 -0.51 24.90 3.04
C ALA A 117 -0.07 23.46 3.31
N TYR A 118 1.15 23.26 3.80
CA TYR A 118 1.75 21.94 4.03
C TYR A 118 1.77 21.54 5.50
N ARG A 119 0.95 22.19 6.34
CA ARG A 119 0.87 21.90 7.79
C ARG A 119 0.72 20.41 8.10
N HIS A 120 -0.10 19.73 7.29
CA HIS A 120 -0.38 18.30 7.42
C HIS A 120 0.81 17.40 7.10
N LEU A 121 1.85 17.91 6.43
CA LEU A 121 3.11 17.24 6.13
C LEU A 121 4.24 17.73 7.04
N SER A 122 4.33 19.04 7.29
CA SER A 122 5.40 19.66 8.08
C SER A 122 5.42 19.23 9.54
N GLY A 123 4.29 18.71 10.07
CA GLY A 123 4.19 18.17 11.42
C GLY A 123 4.86 16.81 11.64
N TRP A 124 5.23 16.08 10.58
CA TRP A 124 5.86 14.76 10.72
C TRP A 124 7.03 14.51 9.75
N PHE A 125 7.06 15.15 8.58
CA PHE A 125 8.14 14.97 7.61
C PHE A 125 9.34 15.84 7.98
N GLN A 126 10.51 15.24 8.18
CA GLN A 126 11.71 15.94 8.64
C GLN A 126 12.49 16.55 7.47
N ALA A 127 11.90 17.53 6.77
CA ALA A 127 12.48 18.10 5.56
C ALA A 127 13.87 18.71 5.78
N ARG A 128 14.05 19.49 6.87
CA ARG A 128 15.35 20.08 7.24
C ARG A 128 16.45 19.03 7.45
N HIS A 129 16.13 17.94 8.14
CA HIS A 129 17.08 16.86 8.39
C HIS A 129 17.56 16.22 7.07
N TYR A 130 16.65 15.93 6.15
CA TYR A 130 17.01 15.29 4.88
C TYR A 130 17.69 16.23 3.88
N LEU A 131 17.29 17.51 3.84
CA LEU A 131 17.84 18.49 2.89
C LEU A 131 19.13 19.14 3.40
N ASP A 132 19.17 19.52 4.68
CA ASP A 132 20.22 20.40 5.21
C ASP A 132 21.27 19.63 6.02
N GLU A 133 20.86 18.62 6.80
CA GLU A 133 21.78 17.88 7.69
C GLU A 133 22.41 16.66 7.01
N ILE A 134 21.57 15.79 6.43
CA ILE A 134 22.04 14.58 5.72
C ILE A 134 22.49 14.91 4.29
N GLY A 135 21.85 15.89 3.65
CA GLY A 135 22.12 16.20 2.24
C GLY A 135 21.80 15.03 1.32
N VAL A 136 20.59 14.46 1.45
CA VAL A 136 20.18 13.27 0.69
C VAL A 136 20.33 13.53 -0.83
N PRO A 137 21.01 12.64 -1.59
CA PRO A 137 21.25 12.83 -3.02
C PRO A 137 19.96 12.99 -3.83
N ASP A 138 20.01 13.83 -4.87
CA ASP A 138 18.92 14.13 -5.83
C ASP A 138 18.17 12.89 -6.32
N ALA A 139 18.89 11.81 -6.59
CA ALA A 139 18.30 10.55 -7.06
C ALA A 139 17.30 9.93 -6.06
N THR A 140 17.50 10.12 -4.76
CA THR A 140 16.61 9.60 -3.71
C THR A 140 15.25 10.32 -3.67
N TRP A 141 15.21 11.57 -4.15
CA TRP A 141 13.97 12.35 -4.26
C TRP A 141 13.11 11.94 -5.45
N ASN A 142 13.67 11.16 -6.39
CA ASN A 142 12.93 10.56 -7.48
C ASN A 142 12.33 9.23 -7.03
N LEU A 143 11.03 9.22 -6.78
CA LEU A 143 10.35 8.03 -6.24
C LEU A 143 10.17 6.93 -7.29
N ASN A 144 10.41 7.20 -8.58
CA ASN A 144 10.27 6.20 -9.65
C ASN A 144 11.28 5.06 -9.52
N VAL A 145 12.42 5.30 -8.87
CA VAL A 145 13.44 4.28 -8.55
C VAL A 145 13.23 3.64 -7.18
N GLY A 146 12.08 3.95 -6.54
CA GLY A 146 11.74 3.55 -5.19
C GLY A 146 12.11 4.61 -4.15
N ALA A 147 11.41 4.61 -3.01
CA ALA A 147 11.64 5.55 -1.90
C ALA A 147 12.96 5.32 -1.12
N GLY A 148 13.95 4.64 -1.70
CA GLY A 148 15.25 4.37 -1.07
C GLY A 148 15.17 3.65 0.28
N ARG A 149 14.05 2.94 0.56
CA ARG A 149 13.69 2.33 1.85
C ARG A 149 13.39 3.33 2.99
N PHE A 150 13.43 4.64 2.74
CA PHE A 150 13.04 5.65 3.72
C PHE A 150 11.52 5.67 3.92
N ARG A 151 11.07 5.34 5.13
CA ARG A 151 9.63 5.33 5.48
C ARG A 151 8.96 6.68 5.23
N GLN A 152 9.62 7.77 5.61
CA GLN A 152 9.08 9.12 5.44
C GLN A 152 8.89 9.49 3.95
N PHE A 153 9.78 9.02 3.07
CA PHE A 153 9.64 9.20 1.62
C PHE A 153 8.52 8.36 1.05
N GLY A 154 8.35 7.11 1.53
CA GLY A 154 7.20 6.28 1.17
C GLY A 154 5.87 6.96 1.53
N ARG A 155 5.79 7.55 2.73
CA ARG A 155 4.62 8.31 3.16
C ARG A 155 4.43 9.59 2.33
N LEU A 156 5.51 10.31 2.03
CA LEU A 156 5.47 11.49 1.15
C LEU A 156 4.97 11.13 -0.25
N ALA A 157 5.35 9.97 -0.78
CA ALA A 157 4.89 9.43 -2.06
C ALA A 157 3.37 9.23 -2.11
N LEU A 158 2.78 8.75 -1.00
CA LEU A 158 1.33 8.65 -0.87
C LEU A 158 0.68 10.04 -0.91
N PHE A 159 1.20 11.00 -0.15
CA PHE A 159 0.60 12.33 -0.07
C PHE A 159 0.77 13.15 -1.36
N SER A 160 1.90 13.00 -2.07
CA SER A 160 2.08 13.60 -3.40
C SER A 160 1.12 13.03 -4.44
N ASN A 161 0.65 11.79 -4.25
CA ASN A 161 -0.27 11.08 -5.13
C ASN A 161 -1.65 10.86 -4.50
N ILE A 162 -2.02 11.68 -3.50
CA ILE A 162 -3.17 11.41 -2.64
C ILE A 162 -4.48 11.38 -3.44
N ARG A 163 -4.67 12.32 -4.36
CA ARG A 163 -5.87 12.41 -5.20
C ARG A 163 -6.10 11.14 -6.01
N THR A 164 -5.07 10.73 -6.77
CA THR A 164 -5.11 9.51 -7.58
C THR A 164 -5.37 8.29 -6.70
N THR A 165 -4.71 8.21 -5.54
CA THR A 165 -4.89 7.09 -4.61
C THR A 165 -6.30 7.03 -4.06
N THR A 166 -6.87 8.16 -3.62
CA THR A 166 -8.23 8.23 -3.10
C THR A 166 -9.28 7.92 -4.17
N ASP A 167 -9.08 8.39 -5.40
CA ASP A 167 -10.00 8.13 -6.51
C ASP A 167 -10.06 6.63 -6.83
N MET A 168 -8.90 5.97 -6.86
CA MET A 168 -8.78 4.54 -7.12
C MET A 168 -9.37 3.67 -5.99
N LEU A 169 -9.06 4.01 -4.73
CA LEU A 169 -9.66 3.35 -3.57
C LEU A 169 -11.18 3.51 -3.56
N LEU A 170 -11.68 4.71 -3.82
CA LEU A 170 -13.12 5.00 -3.85
C LEU A 170 -13.81 4.24 -4.99
N SER A 171 -13.17 4.14 -6.17
CA SER A 171 -13.67 3.36 -7.29
C SER A 171 -13.81 1.88 -6.95
N ALA A 172 -12.78 1.28 -6.34
CA ALA A 172 -12.79 -0.10 -5.88
C ALA A 172 -13.86 -0.34 -4.80
N LEU A 173 -14.01 0.56 -3.83
CA LEU A 173 -15.05 0.46 -2.81
C LEU A 173 -16.46 0.58 -3.39
N ARG A 174 -16.67 1.48 -4.36
CA ARG A 174 -17.96 1.63 -5.06
C ARG A 174 -18.32 0.41 -5.89
N SER A 175 -17.35 -0.26 -6.53
CA SER A 175 -17.63 -1.49 -7.29
C SER A 175 -18.12 -2.62 -6.37
N ILE A 176 -17.54 -2.72 -5.17
CA ILE A 176 -17.98 -3.66 -4.13
C ILE A 176 -19.37 -3.30 -3.60
N SER A 177 -19.59 -2.02 -3.23
CA SER A 177 -20.86 -1.53 -2.68
C SER A 177 -22.04 -1.77 -3.65
N LYS A 178 -21.82 -1.54 -4.96
CA LYS A 178 -22.81 -1.81 -6.01
C LYS A 178 -23.25 -3.28 -6.11
N ALA A 179 -22.45 -4.21 -5.60
CA ALA A 179 -22.84 -5.62 -5.52
C ALA A 179 -23.82 -5.92 -4.37
N GLY A 180 -24.26 -4.91 -3.62
CA GLY A 180 -25.28 -5.03 -2.56
C GLY A 180 -24.72 -5.24 -1.15
N ALA A 181 -23.41 -5.00 -0.96
CA ALA A 181 -22.73 -5.24 0.31
C ALA A 181 -23.03 -4.15 1.36
N GLY A 182 -23.54 -4.53 2.54
CA GLY A 182 -23.75 -3.61 3.66
C GLY A 182 -22.47 -3.26 4.44
N GLN A 183 -21.48 -4.14 4.40
CA GLN A 183 -20.17 -4.03 5.03
C GLN A 183 -19.10 -4.58 4.09
N VAL A 184 -17.86 -4.10 4.20
CA VAL A 184 -16.70 -4.58 3.43
C VAL A 184 -15.57 -5.03 4.36
N TYR A 185 -14.91 -6.13 3.97
CA TYR A 185 -13.68 -6.62 4.59
C TYR A 185 -12.48 -6.13 3.80
N VAL A 186 -11.55 -5.46 4.46
CA VAL A 186 -10.38 -4.85 3.79
C VAL A 186 -9.14 -5.58 4.28
N HIS A 187 -8.47 -6.26 3.36
CA HIS A 187 -7.23 -6.99 3.65
C HIS A 187 -6.05 -6.15 3.17
N ILE A 188 -5.28 -5.61 4.09
CA ILE A 188 -4.07 -4.84 3.80
C ILE A 188 -2.88 -5.80 3.92
N THR A 189 -2.19 -6.02 2.82
CA THR A 189 -1.10 -7.00 2.70
C THR A 189 0.20 -6.29 2.36
N GLY A 190 1.30 -6.70 2.98
CA GLY A 190 2.61 -6.08 2.72
C GLY A 190 3.71 -6.57 3.66
N SER A 191 4.84 -5.88 3.66
CA SER A 191 5.94 -6.11 4.59
C SER A 191 6.16 -4.90 5.47
N LEU A 192 6.27 -5.12 6.79
CA LEU A 192 6.66 -4.07 7.74
C LEU A 192 8.18 -3.82 7.72
N ALA A 193 8.95 -4.69 7.07
CA ALA A 193 10.39 -4.47 6.85
C ALA A 193 10.68 -3.85 5.47
N GLY A 194 9.67 -3.65 4.62
CA GLY A 194 9.78 -2.97 3.33
C GLY A 194 9.80 -1.44 3.45
N GLY A 195 10.09 -0.72 2.36
CA GLY A 195 9.96 0.74 2.32
C GLY A 195 8.49 1.16 2.28
N THR A 196 7.77 0.73 1.25
CA THR A 196 6.37 1.09 0.99
C THR A 196 5.40 0.48 2.00
N GLY A 197 5.44 -0.85 2.18
CA GLY A 197 4.51 -1.55 3.07
C GLY A 197 4.55 -1.01 4.50
N ALA A 198 5.76 -0.80 5.02
CA ALA A 198 5.97 -0.29 6.35
C ALA A 198 5.53 1.18 6.49
N ALA A 199 5.69 2.00 5.44
CA ALA A 199 5.30 3.40 5.44
C ALA A 199 3.79 3.64 5.35
N LEU A 200 3.05 2.80 4.64
CA LEU A 200 1.70 3.14 4.17
C LEU A 200 0.55 2.46 4.93
N PHE A 201 0.81 1.36 5.63
CA PHE A 201 -0.28 0.49 6.11
C PHE A 201 -1.31 1.19 7.01
N ILE A 202 -0.88 2.13 7.86
CA ILE A 202 -1.79 2.91 8.73
C ILE A 202 -2.54 3.97 7.93
N ASP A 203 -1.84 4.73 7.08
CA ASP A 203 -2.48 5.79 6.30
C ASP A 203 -3.52 5.22 5.35
N VAL A 204 -3.21 4.11 4.69
CA VAL A 204 -4.14 3.41 3.79
C VAL A 204 -5.33 2.83 4.56
N ALA A 205 -5.10 2.24 5.73
CA ALA A 205 -6.18 1.79 6.61
C ALA A 205 -7.13 2.94 6.97
N HIS A 206 -6.57 4.10 7.33
CA HIS A 206 -7.35 5.30 7.65
C HIS A 206 -8.13 5.84 6.46
N LEU A 207 -7.49 5.96 5.28
CA LEU A 207 -8.14 6.41 4.06
C LEU A 207 -9.30 5.49 3.68
N VAL A 208 -9.11 4.18 3.71
CA VAL A 208 -10.17 3.22 3.40
C VAL A 208 -11.32 3.34 4.39
N TYR A 209 -11.03 3.51 5.68
CA TYR A 209 -12.06 3.72 6.70
C TYR A 209 -12.96 4.91 6.36
N GLN A 210 -12.37 6.04 5.98
CA GLN A 210 -13.11 7.24 5.57
C GLN A 210 -13.86 7.04 4.25
N LEU A 211 -13.19 6.48 3.24
CA LEU A 211 -13.73 6.31 1.90
C LEU A 211 -14.86 5.27 1.85
N ALA A 212 -14.88 4.26 2.73
CA ALA A 212 -15.95 3.28 2.80
C ALA A 212 -17.31 3.95 3.10
N LYS A 213 -17.33 4.95 3.98
CA LYS A 213 -18.54 5.75 4.25
C LYS A 213 -18.99 6.50 3.00
N ILE A 214 -18.04 7.10 2.27
CA ILE A 214 -18.30 7.86 1.03
C ILE A 214 -18.77 6.92 -0.11
N ALA A 215 -18.32 5.66 -0.11
CA ALA A 215 -18.75 4.63 -1.06
C ALA A 215 -20.15 4.06 -0.77
N GLY A 216 -20.79 4.46 0.33
CA GLY A 216 -22.17 4.08 0.68
C GLY A 216 -22.31 2.83 1.52
N PHE A 217 -21.23 2.31 2.14
CA PHE A 217 -21.35 1.20 3.08
C PHE A 217 -22.10 1.64 4.34
N LYS A 218 -23.02 0.78 4.82
CA LYS A 218 -23.85 1.06 6.01
C LYS A 218 -23.09 0.87 7.31
N HIS A 219 -22.17 -0.10 7.31
CA HIS A 219 -21.33 -0.41 8.46
C HIS A 219 -19.88 -0.01 8.20
N PRO A 220 -19.11 0.35 9.25
CA PRO A 220 -17.68 0.56 9.14
C PRO A 220 -16.97 -0.67 8.53
N PRO A 221 -15.91 -0.47 7.73
CA PRO A 221 -15.17 -1.58 7.16
C PRO A 221 -14.44 -2.37 8.26
N VAL A 222 -14.32 -3.68 8.06
CA VAL A 222 -13.47 -4.54 8.91
C VAL A 222 -12.07 -4.54 8.32
N LEU A 223 -11.10 -3.98 9.04
CA LEU A 223 -9.71 -3.85 8.59
C LEU A 223 -8.87 -5.03 9.11
N LEU A 224 -8.20 -5.74 8.19
CA LEU A 224 -7.38 -6.91 8.48
C LEU A 224 -5.97 -6.69 7.90
N GLY A 225 -4.97 -6.59 8.78
CA GLY A 225 -3.57 -6.47 8.38
C GLY A 225 -2.87 -7.82 8.27
N HIS A 226 -2.21 -8.08 7.13
CA HIS A 226 -1.47 -9.29 6.84
C HIS A 226 -0.03 -8.91 6.50
N PHE A 227 0.86 -9.00 7.47
CA PHE A 227 2.20 -8.43 7.33
C PHE A 227 3.33 -9.42 7.54
N ILE A 228 4.31 -9.36 6.64
CA ILE A 228 5.59 -10.05 6.78
C ILE A 228 6.52 -9.19 7.64
N LEU A 229 7.12 -9.80 8.66
CA LEU A 229 8.13 -9.17 9.52
C LEU A 229 9.55 -9.36 8.95
N ALA A 230 10.53 -8.66 9.49
CA ALA A 230 11.92 -8.72 9.01
C ALA A 230 12.44 -10.16 8.88
N GLU A 231 12.20 -11.00 9.88
CA GLU A 231 12.66 -12.39 9.90
C GLU A 231 12.10 -13.26 8.76
N GLY A 232 10.95 -12.90 8.20
CA GLY A 232 10.37 -13.60 7.04
C GLY A 232 11.21 -13.49 5.76
N PHE A 233 12.23 -12.63 5.74
CA PHE A 233 13.18 -12.51 4.63
C PHE A 233 14.50 -13.26 4.87
N ARG A 234 14.70 -13.89 6.04
CA ARG A 234 15.93 -14.63 6.30
C ARG A 234 16.04 -15.84 5.37
N GLY A 235 17.16 -15.95 4.67
CA GLY A 235 17.44 -17.04 3.73
C GLY A 235 16.72 -16.94 2.39
N THR A 236 16.03 -15.82 2.11
CA THR A 236 15.48 -15.56 0.78
C THR A 236 16.57 -14.99 -0.14
N ARG A 237 16.36 -15.06 -1.46
CA ARG A 237 17.34 -14.52 -2.44
C ARG A 237 17.20 -13.02 -2.59
N GLU A 238 16.07 -12.47 -2.17
CA GLU A 238 15.71 -11.07 -2.28
C GLU A 238 16.45 -10.18 -1.28
N VAL A 239 16.92 -10.74 -0.17
CA VAL A 239 17.54 -9.97 0.91
C VAL A 239 18.77 -10.69 1.47
N ASN A 240 19.93 -10.05 1.39
CA ASN A 240 21.17 -10.56 1.95
C ASN A 240 21.30 -10.17 3.44
N PHE A 241 20.76 -10.99 4.35
CA PHE A 241 20.94 -10.80 5.79
C PHE A 241 22.32 -11.21 6.33
N SER A 242 23.22 -11.71 5.48
CA SER A 242 24.63 -11.82 5.86
C SER A 242 25.32 -10.46 5.93
N ASP A 243 24.74 -9.43 5.30
CA ASP A 243 25.16 -8.04 5.48
C ASP A 243 24.48 -7.44 6.72
N PRO A 244 25.24 -7.11 7.79
CA PRO A 244 24.69 -6.60 9.03
C PRO A 244 24.00 -5.24 8.86
N TYR A 245 24.39 -4.41 7.89
CA TYR A 245 23.74 -3.13 7.62
C TYR A 245 22.36 -3.34 7.00
N ILE A 246 22.23 -4.31 6.08
CA ILE A 246 20.93 -4.66 5.49
C ILE A 246 20.01 -5.24 6.55
N GLN A 247 20.52 -6.15 7.41
CA GLN A 247 19.74 -6.71 8.50
C GLN A 247 19.24 -5.62 9.45
N ALA A 248 20.13 -4.75 9.93
CA ALA A 248 19.79 -3.67 10.85
C ALA A 248 18.73 -2.70 10.27
N ASP A 249 18.84 -2.37 8.98
CA ASP A 249 17.88 -1.51 8.29
C ASP A 249 16.47 -2.14 8.20
N PHE A 250 16.39 -3.44 7.88
CA PHE A 250 15.12 -4.18 7.87
C PHE A 250 14.49 -4.26 9.26
N GLU A 251 15.29 -4.57 10.28
CA GLU A 251 14.84 -4.67 11.67
C GLU A 251 14.36 -3.31 12.20
N ALA A 252 15.11 -2.23 11.95
CA ALA A 252 14.75 -0.88 12.37
C ALA A 252 13.42 -0.43 11.75
N ARG A 253 13.21 -0.69 10.45
CA ARG A 253 11.95 -0.35 9.76
C ARG A 253 10.77 -1.16 10.29
N CYS A 254 10.97 -2.46 10.52
CA CYS A 254 9.97 -3.35 11.10
C CYS A 254 9.59 -2.92 12.51
N PHE A 255 10.59 -2.62 13.35
CA PHE A 255 10.38 -2.15 14.71
C PHE A 255 9.61 -0.82 14.74
N ALA A 256 10.00 0.15 13.91
CA ALA A 256 9.28 1.42 13.80
C ALA A 256 7.81 1.22 13.39
N ALA A 257 7.55 0.36 12.39
CA ALA A 257 6.19 0.03 11.95
C ALA A 257 5.35 -0.58 13.08
N LEU A 258 5.92 -1.55 13.81
CA LEU A 258 5.25 -2.20 14.92
C LEU A 258 4.96 -1.23 16.06
N ARG A 259 5.86 -0.26 16.33
CA ARG A 259 5.58 0.80 17.30
C ARG A 259 4.44 1.70 16.87
N GLU A 260 4.34 2.05 15.59
CA GLU A 260 3.20 2.82 15.07
C GLU A 260 1.89 2.01 15.17
N LEU A 261 1.91 0.72 14.80
CA LEU A 261 0.76 -0.18 14.93
C LEU A 261 0.32 -0.30 16.39
N THR A 262 1.27 -0.48 17.32
CA THR A 262 1.00 -0.57 18.76
C THR A 262 0.36 0.71 19.27
N ARG A 263 0.76 1.89 18.81
CA ARG A 263 0.08 3.15 19.20
C ARG A 263 -1.33 3.25 18.64
N LEU A 264 -1.56 2.76 17.42
CA LEU A 264 -2.88 2.75 16.81
C LEU A 264 -3.83 1.80 17.54
N GLN A 265 -3.35 0.62 17.92
CA GLN A 265 -4.13 -0.39 18.67
C GLN A 265 -4.19 -0.08 20.18
N GLY A 266 -3.18 0.57 20.73
CA GLY A 266 -3.04 0.85 22.17
C GLY A 266 -4.06 1.85 22.71
N ASN A 267 -4.71 2.64 21.84
CA ASN A 267 -5.88 3.45 22.21
C ASN A 267 -7.18 2.63 22.31
N THR A 268 -7.10 1.29 22.29
CA THR A 268 -8.25 0.37 22.48
C THR A 268 -8.07 -0.63 23.62
N ILE A 269 -7.22 -0.34 24.62
CA ILE A 269 -7.29 -1.02 25.92
C ILE A 269 -8.03 -0.07 26.88
N PRO A 270 -9.25 -0.40 27.35
CA PRO A 270 -9.96 0.37 28.36
C PRO A 270 -9.20 0.43 29.70
#